data_AF-A0A3B9NNF0-F1
#
_entry.id   AF-A0A3B9NNF0-F1
#
_cell.length_a   1.000
_cell.length_b   1.000
_cell.length_c   1.000
_cell.angle_alpha   90.00
_cell.angle_beta   90.00
_cell.angle_gamma   90.00
#
_symmetry.space_group_name_H-M   'P 1'
#
loop_
_entity.id
_entity.type
_entity.pdbx_description
1 polymer ?
#
loop_
_entity_poly.entity_id
_entity_poly.type
_entity_poly.pdbx_seq_one_letter_code
_entity_poly.pdbx_strand_id
1 'polypeptide(L)'
;LIGSMGGQPKNPVWVYNLRAHPDVEIRDATEVTPMVVREVFDADERAALWQASADAFPPYNDYQAKTDRVIPVFVAEPATQS
;
A
#
# COMPACT_ATOMS: atom_id res chain seq x y z
N LEU A 1 -2.11 1.63 1.13
CA LEU A 1 -1.10 2.03 0.13
C LEU A 1 -0.76 0.84 -0.77
N ILE A 2 -0.69 1.02 -2.09
CA ILE A 2 -0.44 -0.08 -3.05
C ILE A 2 0.90 0.14 -3.78
N GLY A 3 1.86 -0.77 -3.57
CA GLY A 3 3.21 -0.76 -4.14
C GLY A 3 3.28 -1.21 -5.60
N SER A 4 2.37 -0.75 -6.46
CA SER A 4 2.20 -1.31 -7.81
C SER A 4 3.28 -0.91 -8.79
N MET A 5 3.75 0.35 -8.77
CA MET A 5 4.68 0.92 -9.77
C MET A 5 4.28 0.55 -11.22
N GLY A 6 2.97 0.60 -11.52
CA GLY A 6 2.43 0.25 -12.85
C GLY A 6 2.62 -1.21 -13.28
N GLY A 7 2.88 -2.12 -12.34
CA GLY A 7 3.18 -3.53 -12.64
C GLY A 7 4.63 -3.77 -13.04
N GLN A 8 5.55 -2.83 -12.79
CA GLN A 8 6.97 -3.06 -13.06
C GLN A 8 7.54 -4.21 -12.21
N PRO A 9 8.59 -4.90 -12.69
CA PRO A 9 9.18 -6.06 -11.99
C PRO A 9 9.77 -5.75 -10.61
N LYS A 10 10.04 -4.48 -10.31
CA LYS A 10 10.60 -4.03 -9.03
C LYS A 10 9.58 -3.25 -8.22
N ASN A 11 9.74 -3.29 -6.89
CA ASN A 11 8.97 -2.45 -5.99
C ASN A 11 9.44 -0.98 -6.12
N PRO A 12 8.56 0.00 -5.95
CA PRO A 12 8.97 1.40 -5.84
C PRO A 12 9.81 1.61 -4.59
N VAL A 13 10.77 2.55 -4.64
CA VAL A 13 11.77 2.75 -3.57
C VAL A 13 11.13 2.97 -2.20
N TRP A 14 10.00 3.68 -2.14
CA TRP A 14 9.30 3.96 -0.88
C TRP A 14 8.86 2.69 -0.14
N VAL A 15 8.62 1.56 -0.81
CA VAL A 15 8.25 0.29 -0.15
C VAL A 15 9.34 -0.15 0.82
N TYR A 16 10.61 0.03 0.44
CA TYR A 16 11.73 -0.31 1.30
C TYR A 16 11.82 0.64 2.50
N ASN A 17 11.52 1.93 2.28
CA ASN A 17 11.47 2.91 3.36
C ASN A 17 10.38 2.57 4.38
N LEU A 18 9.16 2.21 3.94
CA LEU A 18 8.07 1.86 4.85
C LEU A 18 8.36 0.60 5.68
N ARG A 19 9.06 -0.38 5.10
CA ARG A 19 9.50 -1.57 5.83
C ARG A 19 10.54 -1.27 6.91
N ALA A 20 11.37 -0.26 6.69
CA ALA A 20 12.41 0.16 7.63
C ALA A 20 11.88 1.17 8.68
N HIS A 21 10.99 2.06 8.26
CA HIS A 21 10.45 3.17 9.02
C HIS A 21 8.94 3.28 8.77
N PRO A 22 8.10 2.68 9.63
CA PRO A 22 6.66 2.62 9.43
C PRO A 22 5.94 3.92 9.82
N ASP A 23 6.58 4.82 10.55
CA ASP A 23 6.01 6.11 10.92
C ASP A 23 6.02 7.07 9.72
N VAL A 24 4.84 7.52 9.30
CA VAL A 24 4.67 8.39 8.13
C VAL A 24 3.68 9.51 8.40
N GLU A 25 3.73 10.54 7.57
CA GLU A 25 2.67 11.52 7.45
C GLU A 25 1.93 11.30 6.13
N ILE A 26 0.61 11.18 6.18
CA ILE A 26 -0.24 11.13 4.99
C ILE A 26 -0.95 12.47 4.85
N ARG A 27 -0.84 13.07 3.66
CA ARG A 27 -1.59 14.26 3.27
C ARG A 27 -2.76 13.88 2.37
N ASP A 28 -3.96 14.22 2.81
CA ASP A 28 -5.17 14.18 1.98
C ASP A 28 -5.71 15.62 1.85
N ALA A 29 -5.70 16.14 0.63
CA ALA A 29 -5.91 17.56 0.32
C ALA A 29 -5.09 18.50 1.25
N THR A 30 -5.74 19.13 2.23
CA THR A 30 -5.12 20.06 3.18
C THR A 30 -4.78 19.44 4.53
N GLU A 31 -5.29 18.25 4.82
CA GLU A 31 -5.11 17.58 6.11
C GLU A 31 -3.86 16.72 6.08
N VAL A 32 -3.04 16.83 7.13
CA VAL A 32 -1.84 16.00 7.32
C VAL A 32 -2.03 15.22 8.61
N THR A 33 -1.98 13.90 8.52
CA THR A 33 -2.19 13.01 9.67
C THR A 33 -0.97 12.12 9.89
N PRO A 34 -0.41 12.06 11.11
CA PRO A 34 0.60 11.07 11.47
C PRO A 34 -0.04 9.68 11.53
N MET A 35 0.59 8.73 10.85
CA MET A 35 0.10 7.37 10.66
C MET A 35 1.25 6.38 10.88
N VAL A 36 0.90 5.18 11.33
CA VAL A 36 1.79 4.03 11.34
C VAL A 36 1.34 3.08 10.24
N VAL A 37 2.28 2.67 9.38
CA VAL A 37 1.97 1.70 8.32
C VAL A 37 2.43 0.30 8.68
N ARG A 38 1.67 -0.71 8.24
CA ARG A 38 2.14 -2.09 8.20
C ARG A 38 1.90 -2.72 6.85
N GLU A 39 2.81 -3.59 6.43
CA GLU A 39 2.59 -4.44 5.27
C GLU A 39 1.63 -5.59 5.63
N VAL A 40 0.73 -5.91 4.70
CA VAL A 40 -0.25 -6.97 4.86
C VAL A 40 0.27 -8.24 4.21
N PHE A 41 0.56 -9.24 5.05
CA PHE A 41 1.04 -10.55 4.61
C PHE A 41 -0.05 -11.63 4.65
N ASP A 42 -1.09 -11.44 5.46
CA ASP A 42 -2.24 -12.34 5.48
C ASP A 42 -2.97 -12.32 4.13
N ALA A 43 -3.25 -13.50 3.58
CA ALA A 43 -3.76 -13.64 2.22
C ALA A 43 -5.19 -13.11 2.08
N ASP A 44 -6.05 -13.38 3.07
CA ASP A 44 -7.45 -13.02 3.04
C ASP A 44 -7.62 -11.51 3.26
N GLU A 45 -6.91 -10.95 4.25
CA GLU A 45 -6.87 -9.50 4.48
C GLU A 45 -6.35 -8.77 3.23
N ARG A 46 -5.25 -9.26 2.64
CA ARG A 46 -4.68 -8.67 1.43
C ARG A 46 -5.67 -8.74 0.27
N ALA A 47 -6.37 -9.85 0.09
CA ALA A 47 -7.34 -10.01 -1.00
C ALA A 47 -8.51 -9.01 -0.85
N ALA A 48 -9.04 -8.84 0.36
CA ALA A 48 -10.10 -7.87 0.64
C ALA A 48 -9.65 -6.43 0.36
N LEU A 49 -8.47 -6.04 0.83
CA LEU A 49 -7.90 -4.71 0.59
C LEU A 49 -7.58 -4.48 -0.89
N TRP A 50 -7.10 -5.52 -1.58
CA TRP A 50 -6.85 -5.45 -3.01
C TRP A 50 -8.14 -5.22 -3.79
N GLN A 51 -9.21 -5.96 -3.49
CA GLN A 51 -10.52 -5.77 -4.11
C GLN A 51 -11.01 -4.33 -3.93
N ALA A 52 -11.02 -3.82 -2.69
CA ALA A 52 -11.43 -2.45 -2.41
C ALA A 52 -10.56 -1.41 -3.16
N SER A 53 -9.26 -1.68 -3.28
CA SER A 53 -8.34 -0.81 -4.03
C SER A 53 -8.61 -0.83 -5.53
N ALA A 54 -8.91 -1.99 -6.10
CA ALA A 54 -9.25 -2.15 -7.52
C ALA A 54 -10.64 -1.57 -7.85
N ASP A 55 -11.59 -1.62 -6.91
CA ASP A 55 -12.89 -0.97 -7.06
C ASP A 55 -12.74 0.56 -7.13
N ALA A 56 -11.82 1.13 -6.33
CA ALA A 56 -11.48 2.55 -6.37
C ALA A 56 -10.61 2.95 -7.58
N PHE A 57 -9.71 2.05 -8.02
CA PHE A 57 -8.81 2.27 -9.13
C PHE A 57 -8.64 0.99 -9.98
N PRO A 58 -9.52 0.76 -10.97
CA PRO A 58 -9.55 -0.46 -11.78
C PRO A 58 -8.23 -0.89 -12.43
N PRO A 59 -7.33 0.02 -12.86
CA PRO A 59 -6.06 -0.39 -13.48
C PRO A 59 -5.12 -1.21 -12.58
N TYR A 60 -5.38 -1.31 -11.27
CA TYR A 60 -4.57 -2.18 -10.41
C TYR A 60 -4.60 -3.65 -10.85
N ASN A 61 -5.75 -4.15 -11.32
CA ASN A 61 -5.86 -5.53 -11.80
C ASN A 61 -4.96 -5.79 -13.02
N ASP A 62 -4.88 -4.83 -13.94
CA ASP A 62 -3.95 -4.91 -15.08
C ASP A 62 -2.49 -4.89 -14.62
N TYR A 63 -2.16 -4.15 -13.56
CA TYR A 63 -0.79 -4.09 -13.04
C TYR A 63 -0.40 -5.41 -12.36
N GLN A 64 -1.33 -6.05 -11.66
CA GLN A 64 -1.09 -7.37 -11.07
C GLN A 64 -0.89 -8.44 -12.15
N ALA A 65 -1.66 -8.39 -13.24
CA ALA A 65 -1.51 -9.32 -14.35
C ALA A 65 -0.17 -9.16 -15.12
N LYS A 66 0.49 -8.00 -15.01
CA LYS A 66 1.76 -7.69 -15.69
C LYS A 66 3.01 -8.18 -14.96
N THR A 67 2.89 -8.75 -13.77
CA THR A 67 4.06 -9.12 -12.97
C THR A 67 3.83 -10.38 -12.14
N ASP A 68 4.89 -11.17 -11.98
CA ASP A 68 4.86 -12.38 -11.13
C ASP A 68 5.12 -12.06 -9.65
N ARG A 69 5.55 -10.84 -9.32
CA ARG A 69 5.75 -10.45 -7.92
C ARG A 69 4.40 -10.21 -7.25
N VAL A 70 4.31 -10.57 -5.97
CA VAL A 70 3.21 -10.11 -5.14
C VAL A 70 3.36 -8.60 -4.94
N ILE A 71 2.44 -7.82 -5.49
CA ILE A 71 2.41 -6.37 -5.27
C ILE A 71 2.17 -6.09 -3.78
N PRO A 72 3.07 -5.35 -3.11
CA PRO A 72 2.94 -5.00 -1.70
C PRO A 72 1.68 -4.18 -1.41
N VAL A 73 0.98 -4.54 -0.35
CA VAL A 73 -0.20 -3.82 0.17
C VAL A 73 0.12 -3.42 1.60
N PHE A 74 -0.12 -2.15 1.92
CA PHE A 74 0.04 -1.62 3.27
C PHE A 74 -1.26 -1.02 3.77
N VAL A 75 -1.53 -1.19 5.05
CA VAL A 75 -2.55 -0.42 5.78
C VAL A 75 -1.86 0.70 6.52
N ALA A 76 -2.49 1.88 6.56
CA ALA A 76 -2.05 3.01 7.36
C ALA A 76 -3.11 3.26 8.44
N GLU A 77 -2.68 3.28 9.69
CA GLU A 77 -3.56 3.50 10.85
C GLU A 77 -3.10 4.76 11.57
N PRO A 78 -4.02 5.60 12.11
CA PRO A 78 -3.63 6.78 12.87
C PRO A 78 -2.65 6.42 13.98
N ALA A 79 -1.57 7.17 14.09
CA ALA A 79 -0.64 7.00 15.20
C ALA A 79 -1.41 7.28 16.51
N THR A 80 -1.56 6.26 17.35
CA THR A 80 -2.21 6.44 18.66
C THR A 80 -1.39 7.45 19.44
N GLN A 81 -1.92 8.65 19.64
CA GLN A 81 -1.32 9.61 20.56
C GLN A 81 -1.43 9.02 21.96
N SER A 82 -0.28 8.72 22.58
CA SER A 82 -0.20 8.37 24.00
C SER A 82 -0.34 9.61 24.87
#